data_AF-A0A9X6XUD5-F1
#
_entry.id   AF-A0A9X6XUD5-F1
#
_cell.length_a   1.000
_cell.length_b   1.000
_cell.length_c   1.000
_cell.angle_alpha   90.00
_cell.angle_beta   90.00
_cell.angle_gamma   90.00
#
_symmetry.space_group_name_H-M   'P 1'
#
loop_
_entity.id
_entity.type
_entity.pdbx_description
1 polymer ?
#
loop_
_entity_poly.entity_id
_entity_poly.type
_entity_poly.pdbx_seq_one_letter_code
_entity_poly.pdbx_strand_id
1 'polypeptide(L)'
;MITKYENKRKELQERLIQLNDDSRYLQSQIEDDFQKAIMEDRKTNDKLKTDLNKVVEEREQVSKMLGNIDNLLNKALEDVREEVETDRKKVLSKGIQKQEAVVKKLKDAKLAYLKLLVEYNETAREVDQQLHPFRQIEYRLGIKEIPYYERRVFDVSVNRNYDKSFHPIITSAESREAFGGKLD
;
A
#
# COMPACT_ATOMS: atom_id res chain seq x y z
N MET A 1 -17.27 -21.64 2.53
CA MET A 1 -18.57 -21.44 3.21
C MET A 1 -19.07 -20.02 3.00
N ILE A 2 -18.28 -18.99 3.35
CA ILE A 2 -18.57 -17.56 3.11
C ILE A 2 -18.98 -17.28 1.65
N THR A 3 -18.19 -17.73 0.66
CA THR A 3 -18.50 -17.55 -0.78
C THR A 3 -19.86 -18.12 -1.19
N LYS A 4 -20.30 -19.22 -0.56
CA LYS A 4 -21.62 -19.81 -0.83
C LYS A 4 -22.74 -18.90 -0.32
N TYR A 5 -22.57 -18.31 0.87
CA TYR A 5 -23.52 -17.35 1.43
C TYR A 5 -23.55 -16.05 0.63
N GLU A 6 -22.39 -15.54 0.18
CA GLU A 6 -22.32 -14.35 -0.67
C GLU A 6 -23.01 -14.55 -2.02
N ASN A 7 -22.78 -15.70 -2.68
CA ASN A 7 -23.46 -16.02 -3.93
C ASN A 7 -24.97 -16.11 -3.75
N LYS A 8 -25.44 -16.77 -2.68
CA LYS A 8 -26.87 -16.89 -2.43
C LYS A 8 -27.51 -15.55 -2.04
N ARG A 9 -26.80 -14.70 -1.30
CA ARG A 9 -27.23 -13.33 -1.00
C ARG A 9 -27.42 -12.53 -2.29
N LYS A 10 -26.48 -12.61 -3.22
CA LYS A 10 -26.56 -11.93 -4.52
C LYS A 10 -27.76 -12.43 -5.34
N GLU A 11 -27.98 -13.74 -5.42
CA GLU A 11 -29.12 -14.35 -6.10
C GLU A 11 -30.46 -13.84 -5.52
N LEU A 12 -30.58 -13.79 -4.19
CA LEU A 12 -31.79 -13.28 -3.54
C LEU A 12 -31.98 -11.77 -3.73
N GLN A 13 -30.90 -10.98 -3.80
CA GLN A 13 -30.96 -9.55 -4.11
C GLN A 13 -31.46 -9.32 -5.54
N GLU A 14 -30.94 -10.07 -6.52
CA GLU A 14 -31.39 -10.03 -7.90
C GLU A 14 -32.87 -10.43 -8.01
N ARG A 15 -33.30 -11.48 -7.29
CA ARG A 15 -34.71 -11.88 -7.24
C ARG A 15 -35.61 -10.81 -6.64
N LEU A 16 -35.16 -10.11 -5.61
CA LEU A 16 -35.91 -9.03 -4.98
C LEU A 16 -36.09 -7.82 -5.92
N ILE A 17 -35.07 -7.52 -6.75
CA ILE A 17 -35.18 -6.50 -7.81
C ILE A 17 -36.26 -6.90 -8.81
N GLN A 18 -36.22 -8.14 -9.32
CA GLN A 18 -37.23 -8.65 -10.27
C GLN A 18 -38.65 -8.56 -9.69
N LEU A 19 -38.86 -8.98 -8.44
CA LEU A 19 -40.18 -8.93 -7.80
C LEU A 19 -40.68 -7.48 -7.60
N ASN A 20 -39.79 -6.52 -7.40
CA ASN A 20 -40.19 -5.11 -7.35
C ASN A 20 -40.64 -4.59 -8.72
N ASP A 21 -39.96 -4.99 -9.79
CA ASP A 21 -40.34 -4.62 -11.16
C ASP A 21 -41.66 -5.28 -11.57
N ASP A 22 -41.84 -6.57 -11.25
CA ASP A 22 -43.10 -7.30 -11.46
C ASP A 22 -44.27 -6.67 -10.69
N SER A 23 -44.03 -6.26 -9.44
CA SER A 23 -45.04 -5.57 -8.61
C SER A 23 -45.46 -4.25 -9.22
N ARG A 24 -44.51 -3.43 -9.71
CA ARG A 24 -44.79 -2.16 -10.39
C ARG A 24 -45.55 -2.38 -11.70
N TYR A 25 -45.15 -3.37 -12.48
CA TYR A 25 -45.82 -3.73 -13.72
C TYR A 25 -47.28 -4.15 -13.46
N LEU A 26 -47.52 -5.03 -12.49
CA LEU A 26 -48.88 -5.47 -12.13
C LEU A 26 -49.73 -4.33 -11.58
N GLN A 27 -49.16 -3.42 -10.79
CA GLN A 27 -49.86 -2.21 -10.33
C GLN A 27 -50.32 -1.34 -11.52
N SER A 28 -49.43 -1.09 -12.49
CA SER A 28 -49.79 -0.36 -13.72
C SER A 28 -50.88 -1.08 -14.52
N GLN A 29 -50.81 -2.42 -14.64
CA GLN A 29 -51.86 -3.19 -15.34
C GLN A 29 -53.21 -3.13 -14.62
N ILE A 30 -53.22 -3.11 -13.29
CA ILE A 30 -54.45 -2.95 -12.49
C ILE A 30 -55.04 -1.56 -12.72
N GLU A 31 -54.22 -0.51 -12.76
CA GLU A 31 -54.68 0.86 -13.04
C GLU A 31 -55.27 0.97 -14.45
N ASP A 32 -54.59 0.42 -15.46
CA ASP A 32 -55.07 0.40 -16.85
C ASP A 32 -56.39 -0.38 -17.00
N ASP A 33 -56.49 -1.55 -16.36
CA ASP A 33 -57.70 -2.38 -16.34
C ASP A 33 -58.86 -1.66 -15.66
N PHE A 34 -58.61 -0.96 -14.55
CA PHE A 34 -59.61 -0.17 -13.85
C PHE A 34 -60.13 0.99 -14.71
N GLN A 35 -59.25 1.70 -15.41
CA GLN A 35 -59.64 2.78 -16.32
C GLN A 35 -60.50 2.26 -17.48
N LYS A 36 -60.12 1.13 -18.08
CA LYS A 36 -60.91 0.49 -19.15
C LYS A 36 -62.26 -0.01 -18.65
N ALA A 37 -62.30 -0.60 -17.47
CA ALA A 37 -63.54 -1.05 -16.84
C ALA A 37 -64.53 0.12 -16.68
N ILE A 38 -64.05 1.31 -16.29
CA ILE A 38 -64.86 2.53 -16.21
C ILE A 38 -65.34 3.00 -17.59
N MET A 39 -64.44 3.08 -18.57
CA MET A 39 -64.77 3.60 -19.90
C MET A 39 -65.70 2.70 -20.70
N GLU A 40 -65.57 1.38 -20.52
CA GLU A 40 -66.27 0.37 -21.33
C GLU A 40 -67.43 -0.30 -20.58
N ASP A 41 -67.72 0.13 -19.34
CA ASP A 41 -68.72 -0.44 -18.42
C ASP A 41 -68.54 -1.96 -18.23
N ARG A 42 -67.29 -2.37 -18.00
CA ARG A 42 -66.87 -3.79 -17.84
C ARG A 42 -66.42 -4.05 -16.41
N LYS A 43 -66.38 -5.33 -16.02
CA LYS A 43 -65.81 -5.76 -14.73
C LYS A 43 -64.29 -5.77 -14.78
N THR A 44 -63.66 -5.37 -13.67
CA THR A 44 -62.21 -5.45 -13.46
C THR A 44 -61.72 -6.89 -13.38
N ASN A 45 -60.47 -7.12 -13.79
CA ASN A 45 -59.82 -8.41 -13.78
C ASN A 45 -59.21 -8.77 -12.41
N ASP A 46 -59.95 -9.56 -11.62
CA ASP A 46 -59.51 -9.99 -10.28
C ASP A 46 -58.22 -10.85 -10.28
N LYS A 47 -57.82 -11.42 -11.43
CA LYS A 47 -56.55 -12.17 -11.52
C LYS A 47 -55.34 -11.26 -11.30
N LEU A 48 -55.38 -10.02 -11.79
CA LEU A 48 -54.27 -9.08 -11.63
C LEU A 48 -54.00 -8.76 -10.16
N LYS A 49 -55.06 -8.58 -9.35
CA LYS A 49 -54.95 -8.40 -7.90
C LYS A 49 -54.41 -9.66 -7.22
N THR A 50 -54.86 -10.83 -7.65
CA THR A 50 -54.40 -12.12 -7.12
C THR A 50 -52.91 -12.32 -7.39
N ASP A 51 -52.46 -12.02 -8.61
CA ASP A 51 -51.06 -12.16 -8.99
C ASP A 51 -50.18 -11.11 -8.31
N LEU A 52 -50.67 -9.88 -8.11
CA LEU A 52 -49.97 -8.87 -7.32
C LEU A 52 -49.78 -9.32 -5.86
N ASN A 53 -50.81 -9.90 -5.23
CA ASN A 53 -50.70 -10.43 -3.87
C ASN A 53 -49.64 -11.53 -3.77
N LYS A 54 -49.58 -12.44 -4.75
CA LYS A 54 -48.52 -13.47 -4.79
C LYS A 54 -47.12 -12.87 -4.88
N VAL A 55 -46.92 -11.86 -5.73
CA VAL A 55 -45.63 -11.17 -5.86
C VAL A 55 -45.25 -10.47 -4.55
N VAL A 56 -46.21 -9.87 -3.86
CA VAL A 56 -45.98 -9.24 -2.54
C VAL A 56 -45.59 -10.28 -1.49
N GLU A 57 -46.28 -11.41 -1.43
CA GLU A 57 -45.96 -12.51 -0.52
C GLU A 57 -44.56 -13.11 -0.80
N GLU A 58 -44.24 -13.36 -2.08
CA GLU A 58 -42.93 -13.87 -2.49
C GLU A 58 -41.82 -12.87 -2.11
N ARG A 59 -42.04 -11.57 -2.33
CA ARG A 59 -41.10 -10.52 -1.94
C ARG A 59 -40.84 -10.50 -0.44
N GLU A 60 -41.88 -10.66 0.38
CA GLU A 60 -41.71 -10.72 1.84
C GLU A 60 -40.90 -11.95 2.26
N GLN A 61 -41.14 -13.10 1.64
CA GLN A 61 -40.37 -14.32 1.88
C GLN A 61 -38.90 -14.15 1.48
N VAL A 62 -38.61 -13.61 0.29
CA VAL A 62 -37.25 -13.34 -0.18
C VAL A 62 -36.53 -12.36 0.76
N SER A 63 -37.23 -11.33 1.24
CA SER A 63 -36.67 -10.38 2.21
C SER A 63 -36.30 -11.05 3.54
N LYS A 64 -37.12 -11.99 4.04
CA LYS A 64 -36.80 -12.78 5.24
C LYS A 64 -35.61 -13.70 5.01
N MET A 65 -35.54 -14.34 3.85
CA MET A 65 -34.40 -15.20 3.48
C MET A 65 -33.09 -14.40 3.40
N LEU A 66 -33.12 -13.18 2.86
CA LEU A 66 -31.96 -12.27 2.83
C LEU A 66 -31.45 -11.97 4.24
N GLY A 67 -32.33 -11.57 5.16
CA GLY A 67 -31.94 -11.29 6.55
C GLY A 67 -31.31 -12.51 7.24
N ASN A 68 -31.84 -13.70 6.98
CA ASN A 68 -31.26 -14.94 7.50
C ASN A 68 -29.87 -15.22 6.93
N ILE A 69 -29.66 -14.99 5.63
CA ILE A 69 -28.34 -15.17 5.01
C ILE A 69 -27.34 -14.14 5.51
N ASP A 70 -27.75 -12.88 5.69
CA ASP A 70 -26.88 -11.84 6.25
C ASP A 70 -26.40 -12.24 7.67
N ASN A 71 -27.28 -12.80 8.49
CA ASN A 71 -26.91 -13.31 9.81
C ASN A 71 -25.92 -14.49 9.73
N LEU A 72 -26.15 -15.45 8.82
CA LEU A 72 -25.24 -16.57 8.61
C LEU A 72 -23.87 -16.12 8.09
N LEU A 73 -23.85 -15.12 7.19
CA LEU A 73 -22.64 -14.54 6.65
C LEU A 73 -21.84 -13.85 7.76
N ASN A 74 -22.50 -13.01 8.57
CA ASN A 74 -21.86 -12.32 9.70
C ASN A 74 -21.25 -13.31 10.69
N LYS A 75 -21.96 -14.39 11.02
CA LYS A 75 -21.44 -15.44 11.90
C LYS A 75 -20.21 -16.14 11.30
N ALA A 76 -20.29 -16.53 10.03
CA ALA A 76 -19.18 -17.17 9.35
C ALA A 76 -17.95 -16.25 9.22
N LEU A 77 -18.15 -14.94 9.10
CA LEU A 77 -17.08 -13.94 9.09
C LEU A 77 -16.46 -13.76 10.48
N GLU A 78 -17.26 -13.77 11.55
CA GLU A 78 -16.74 -13.68 12.92
C GLU A 78 -15.94 -14.94 13.28
N ASP A 79 -16.38 -16.13 12.85
CA ASP A 79 -15.69 -17.40 13.10
C ASP A 79 -14.26 -17.42 12.52
N VAL A 80 -14.01 -16.70 11.42
CA VAL A 80 -12.67 -16.63 10.78
C VAL A 80 -11.87 -15.40 11.20
N ARG A 81 -12.45 -14.49 11.99
CA ARG A 81 -11.83 -13.20 12.32
C ARG A 81 -10.51 -13.37 13.08
N GLU A 82 -10.51 -14.21 14.10
CA GLU A 82 -9.33 -14.44 14.94
C GLU A 82 -8.18 -15.11 14.14
N GLU A 83 -8.53 -16.05 13.26
CA GLU A 83 -7.57 -16.71 12.37
C GLU A 83 -6.91 -15.69 11.43
N VAL A 84 -7.71 -14.84 10.80
CA VAL A 84 -7.24 -13.77 9.91
C VAL A 84 -6.35 -12.78 10.66
N GLU A 85 -6.74 -12.33 11.85
CA GLU A 85 -5.92 -11.43 12.66
C GLU A 85 -4.58 -12.06 13.04
N THR A 86 -4.61 -13.34 13.40
CA THR A 86 -3.42 -14.12 13.75
C THR A 86 -2.46 -14.24 12.57
N ASP A 87 -2.97 -14.59 11.39
CA ASP A 87 -2.15 -14.74 10.19
C ASP A 87 -1.61 -13.40 9.69
N ARG A 88 -2.40 -12.32 9.78
CA ARG A 88 -1.90 -10.95 9.52
C ARG A 88 -0.71 -10.60 10.41
N LYS A 89 -0.79 -10.89 11.72
CA LYS A 89 0.31 -10.65 12.66
C LYS A 89 1.54 -11.50 12.34
N LYS A 90 1.37 -12.78 11.96
CA LYS A 90 2.48 -13.65 11.54
C LYS A 90 3.19 -13.12 10.29
N VAL A 91 2.44 -12.69 9.27
CA VAL A 91 3.01 -12.11 8.04
C VAL A 91 3.80 -10.84 8.36
N LEU A 92 3.23 -9.95 9.18
CA LEU A 92 3.92 -8.73 9.61
C LEU A 92 5.22 -9.03 10.36
N SER A 93 5.17 -9.92 11.36
CA SER A 93 6.34 -10.32 12.15
C SER A 93 7.45 -10.91 11.26
N LYS A 94 7.11 -11.82 10.34
CA LYS A 94 8.07 -12.39 9.39
C LYS A 94 8.65 -11.33 8.45
N GLY A 95 7.84 -10.35 8.04
CA GLY A 95 8.28 -9.20 7.25
C GLY A 95 9.31 -8.35 7.99
N ILE A 96 9.00 -7.99 9.24
CA ILE A 96 9.89 -7.19 10.11
C ILE A 96 11.21 -7.91 10.34
N GLN A 97 11.20 -9.20 10.70
CA GLN A 97 12.44 -9.97 10.92
C GLN A 97 13.35 -9.99 9.68
N LYS A 98 12.77 -10.13 8.48
CA LYS A 98 13.54 -10.05 7.24
C LYS A 98 14.13 -8.66 7.02
N GLN A 99 13.36 -7.60 7.30
CA GLN A 99 13.85 -6.22 7.19
C GLN A 99 14.99 -5.96 8.17
N GLU A 100 14.88 -6.40 9.43
CA GLU A 100 15.92 -6.26 10.45
C GLU A 100 17.23 -6.93 10.02
N ALA A 101 17.16 -8.13 9.44
CA ALA A 101 18.33 -8.82 8.92
C ALA A 101 19.01 -8.05 7.77
N VAL A 102 18.23 -7.43 6.88
CA VAL A 102 18.75 -6.57 5.80
C VAL A 102 19.34 -5.28 6.37
N VAL A 103 18.66 -4.64 7.32
CA VAL A 103 19.14 -3.43 8.01
C VAL A 103 20.47 -3.69 8.70
N LYS A 104 20.64 -4.84 9.36
CA LYS A 104 21.93 -5.23 9.95
C LYS A 104 23.04 -5.28 8.90
N LYS A 105 22.80 -5.96 7.77
CA LYS A 105 23.78 -6.03 6.67
C LYS A 105 24.12 -4.65 6.10
N LEU A 106 23.13 -3.77 5.99
CA LEU A 106 23.35 -2.37 5.55
C LEU A 106 24.19 -1.59 6.56
N LYS A 107 23.95 -1.75 7.86
CA LYS A 107 24.78 -1.13 8.92
C LYS A 107 26.21 -1.65 8.91
N ASP A 108 26.40 -2.95 8.72
CA ASP A 108 27.74 -3.55 8.66
C ASP A 108 28.50 -3.05 7.42
N ALA A 109 27.85 -2.99 6.26
CA ALA A 109 28.42 -2.45 5.03
C ALA A 109 28.74 -0.95 5.16
N LYS A 110 27.85 -0.18 5.82
CA LYS A 110 28.09 1.23 6.15
C LYS A 110 29.35 1.41 6.96
N LEU A 111 29.50 0.64 8.04
CA LEU A 111 30.65 0.74 8.93
C LEU A 111 31.95 0.38 8.18
N ALA A 112 31.91 -0.66 7.34
CA ALA A 112 33.07 -1.05 6.52
C ALA A 112 33.49 0.07 5.56
N TYR A 113 32.53 0.69 4.88
CA TYR A 113 32.81 1.82 3.99
C TYR A 113 33.40 3.03 4.74
N LEU A 114 32.83 3.38 5.91
CA LEU A 114 33.33 4.51 6.69
C LEU A 114 34.75 4.27 7.20
N LYS A 115 35.11 3.03 7.58
CA LYS A 115 36.48 2.67 7.94
C LYS A 115 37.46 2.85 6.79
N LEU A 116 37.09 2.39 5.59
CA LEU A 116 37.91 2.60 4.38
C LEU A 116 38.08 4.09 4.04
N LEU A 117 37.08 4.93 4.30
CA LEU A 117 37.20 6.38 4.13
C LEU A 117 38.20 6.99 5.12
N VAL A 118 38.24 6.52 6.37
CA VAL A 118 39.23 6.98 7.36
C VAL A 118 40.63 6.59 6.91
N GLU A 119 40.86 5.32 6.56
CA GLU A 119 42.15 4.81 6.08
C GLU A 119 42.62 5.58 4.83
N TYR A 120 41.70 5.86 3.90
CA TYR A 120 41.97 6.68 2.73
C TYR A 120 42.42 8.09 3.10
N ASN A 121 41.75 8.75 4.04
CA ASN A 121 42.14 10.10 4.44
C ASN A 121 43.48 10.13 5.19
N GLU A 122 43.75 9.15 6.06
CA GLU A 122 45.05 9.04 6.72
C GLU A 122 46.18 8.94 5.69
N THR A 123 46.04 8.05 4.70
CA THR A 123 46.99 7.92 3.59
C THR A 123 47.15 9.24 2.82
N ALA A 124 46.03 9.92 2.54
CA ALA A 124 46.05 11.17 1.80
C ALA A 124 46.71 12.32 2.59
N ARG A 125 46.57 12.33 3.92
CA ARG A 125 47.24 13.25 4.83
C ARG A 125 48.74 12.98 4.92
N GLU A 126 49.16 11.72 4.93
CA GLU A 126 50.58 11.35 4.89
C GLU A 126 51.25 11.88 3.62
N VAL A 127 50.60 11.76 2.46
CA VAL A 127 51.10 12.35 1.20
C VAL A 127 51.26 13.86 1.33
N ASP A 128 50.28 14.56 1.90
CA ASP A 128 50.37 16.01 2.10
C ASP A 128 51.51 16.39 3.06
N GLN A 129 51.72 15.61 4.12
CA GLN A 129 52.82 15.82 5.07
C GLN A 129 54.19 15.58 4.41
N GLN A 130 54.32 14.56 3.56
CA GLN A 130 55.55 14.26 2.83
C GLN A 130 55.87 15.33 1.77
N LEU A 131 54.85 15.92 1.14
CA LEU A 131 55.03 17.00 0.16
C LEU A 131 55.31 18.36 0.81
N HIS A 132 54.88 18.58 2.06
CA HIS A 132 54.98 19.88 2.74
C HIS A 132 56.41 20.49 2.77
N PRO A 133 57.49 19.74 3.06
CA PRO A 133 58.85 20.28 3.09
C PRO A 133 59.35 20.78 1.73
N PHE A 134 58.85 20.23 0.63
CA PHE A 134 59.29 20.59 -0.72
C PHE A 134 58.78 21.97 -1.16
N ARG A 135 57.70 22.48 -0.56
CA ARG A 135 57.06 23.75 -0.93
C ARG A 135 58.03 24.93 -1.02
N GLN A 136 58.93 25.05 -0.04
CA GLN A 136 59.88 26.17 0.00
C GLN A 136 60.94 26.05 -1.10
N ILE A 137 61.35 24.82 -1.45
CA ILE A 137 62.34 24.55 -2.50
C ILE A 137 61.69 24.74 -3.86
N GLU A 138 60.49 24.20 -4.08
CA GLU A 138 59.70 24.36 -5.30
C GLU A 138 59.49 25.85 -5.63
N TYR A 139 59.13 26.67 -4.63
CA TYR A 139 58.98 28.12 -4.77
C TYR A 139 60.27 28.80 -5.25
N ARG A 140 61.42 28.44 -4.65
CA ARG A 140 62.73 29.02 -5.03
C ARG A 140 63.19 28.60 -6.42
N LEU A 141 62.79 27.40 -6.86
CA LEU A 141 63.12 26.86 -8.18
C LEU A 141 62.11 27.25 -9.27
N GLY A 142 61.02 27.96 -8.93
CA GLY A 142 59.96 28.30 -9.87
C GLY A 142 59.12 27.10 -10.33
N ILE A 143 59.12 26.00 -9.57
CA ILE A 143 58.33 24.80 -9.84
C ILE A 143 56.91 25.02 -9.28
N LYS A 144 55.90 24.69 -10.08
CA LYS A 144 54.49 24.78 -9.66
C LYS A 144 54.17 23.67 -8.66
N GLU A 145 53.60 24.03 -7.50
CA GLU A 145 53.14 23.08 -6.49
C GLU A 145 52.11 22.11 -7.09
N ILE A 146 52.21 20.82 -6.75
CA ILE A 146 51.21 19.80 -7.11
C ILE A 146 49.87 20.18 -6.44
N PRO A 147 48.79 20.44 -7.19
CA PRO A 147 47.54 20.90 -6.60
C PRO A 147 46.83 19.81 -5.78
N TYR A 148 46.07 20.19 -4.76
CA TYR A 148 45.44 19.28 -3.79
C TYR A 148 44.55 18.20 -4.43
N TYR A 149 43.83 18.52 -5.51
CA TYR A 149 42.96 17.57 -6.19
C TYR A 149 43.74 16.48 -6.97
N GLU A 150 45.00 16.74 -7.36
CA GLU A 150 45.88 15.72 -7.96
C GLU A 150 46.49 14.79 -6.91
N ARG A 151 46.42 15.16 -5.62
CA ARG A 151 46.89 14.36 -4.49
C ARG A 151 45.81 13.44 -3.92
N ARG A 152 44.66 13.32 -4.61
CA ARG A 152 43.49 12.56 -4.16
C ARG A 152 42.99 11.69 -5.33
N VAL A 153 43.01 10.37 -5.13
CA VAL A 153 42.52 9.39 -6.13
C VAL A 153 41.00 9.16 -6.06
N PHE A 154 40.37 9.41 -4.92
CA PHE A 154 38.94 9.19 -4.71
C PHE A 154 38.26 10.52 -4.38
N ASP A 155 37.31 10.91 -5.23
CA ASP A 155 36.49 12.10 -4.97
C ASP A 155 35.34 11.74 -4.03
N VAL A 156 35.43 12.22 -2.79
CA VAL A 156 34.30 12.14 -1.85
C VAL A 156 33.28 13.18 -2.29
N SER A 157 32.41 12.79 -3.21
CA SER A 157 31.19 13.53 -3.57
C SER A 157 30.25 13.59 -2.37
N VAL A 158 30.55 14.47 -1.40
CA VAL A 158 29.54 15.02 -0.48
C VAL A 158 28.79 16.07 -1.28
N ASN A 159 27.87 15.62 -2.14
CA ASN A 159 26.97 16.50 -2.85
C ASN A 159 26.08 17.21 -1.81
N ARG A 160 26.61 18.32 -1.31
CA ARG A 160 25.87 19.30 -0.53
C ARG A 160 25.10 20.09 -1.55
N ASN A 161 23.78 20.12 -1.36
CA ASN A 161 22.83 21.03 -1.95
C ASN A 161 21.96 20.38 -3.05
N TYR A 162 20.68 20.24 -2.70
CA TYR A 162 19.53 20.16 -3.60
C TYR A 162 19.10 18.82 -4.20
N ASP A 163 19.24 17.71 -3.47
CA ASP A 163 18.28 16.62 -3.70
C ASP A 163 17.91 15.92 -2.39
N LYS A 164 16.64 16.03 -1.99
CA LYS A 164 16.08 15.30 -0.83
C LYS A 164 15.83 13.83 -1.15
N SER A 165 16.23 13.39 -2.36
CA SER A 165 15.70 12.19 -2.99
C SER A 165 16.75 11.29 -3.65
N PHE A 166 18.03 11.26 -3.25
CA PHE A 166 18.96 10.14 -3.58
C PHE A 166 20.34 10.28 -2.89
N HIS A 167 21.21 9.27 -2.75
CA HIS A 167 21.33 7.98 -2.01
C HIS A 167 22.85 7.57 -2.15
N PRO A 168 23.49 6.64 -1.39
CA PRO A 168 23.00 5.71 -0.37
C PRO A 168 23.85 5.63 0.94
N ILE A 169 23.32 4.97 1.97
CA ILE A 169 24.01 4.42 3.16
C ILE A 169 24.47 5.42 4.25
N ILE A 170 24.94 6.63 3.95
CA ILE A 170 25.54 7.54 4.96
C ILE A 170 24.94 8.94 4.87
N THR A 171 24.60 9.53 6.02
CA THR A 171 24.20 10.94 6.06
C THR A 171 25.42 11.83 5.83
N SER A 172 25.22 12.99 5.21
CA SER A 172 26.30 13.97 5.00
C SER A 172 26.99 14.46 6.29
N ALA A 173 26.41 14.20 7.47
CA ALA A 173 27.05 14.43 8.77
C ALA A 173 28.05 13.31 9.11
N GLU A 174 27.61 12.05 9.08
CA GLU A 174 28.45 10.87 9.34
C GLU A 174 29.61 10.74 8.32
N SER A 175 29.38 11.08 7.05
CA SER A 175 30.45 11.12 6.03
C SER A 175 31.48 12.22 6.34
N ARG A 176 31.03 13.36 6.86
CA ARG A 176 31.91 14.49 7.22
C ARG A 176 32.73 14.18 8.47
N GLU A 177 32.13 13.53 9.46
CA GLU A 177 32.81 13.13 10.69
C GLU A 177 33.84 12.03 10.41
N ALA A 178 33.48 11.00 9.63
CA ALA A 178 34.42 9.97 9.22
C ALA A 178 35.53 10.53 8.32
N PHE A 179 35.21 11.40 7.37
CA PHE A 179 36.24 12.15 6.64
C PHE A 179 37.05 13.05 7.58
N GLY A 180 36.52 13.50 8.71
CA GLY A 180 37.28 14.22 9.74
C GLY A 180 38.10 13.32 10.67
N GLY A 181 38.11 12.00 10.47
CA GLY A 181 38.78 11.02 11.33
C GLY A 181 38.03 10.70 12.63
N LYS A 182 36.73 11.00 12.71
CA LYS A 182 35.87 10.67 13.85
C LYS A 182 34.80 9.67 13.43
N LEU A 183 34.78 8.52 14.10
CA LEU A 183 33.77 7.48 13.99
C LEU A 183 33.23 7.26 15.40
N ASP A 184 32.05 7.79 15.70
CA ASP A 184 31.29 7.39 16.89
C ASP A 184 30.42 6.17 16.58
#